data_AF-A0A937R7H2-F1
#
_entry.id   AF-A0A937R7H2-F1
#
_cell.length_a   1.000
_cell.length_b   1.000
_cell.length_c   1.000
_cell.angle_alpha   90.00
_cell.angle_beta   90.00
_cell.angle_gamma   90.00
#
_symmetry.space_group_name_H-M   'P 1'
#
loop_
_entity.id
_entity.type
_entity.pdbx_description
1 polymer ?
#
loop_
_entity_poly.entity_id
_entity_poly.type
_entity_poly.pdbx_seq_one_letter_code
_entity_poly.pdbx_strand_id
1 'polypeptide(L)' 'TQDDILYPLSGKGVMWIDGQGEFTIEPGLIIRVPKGTKHKITAVTEAMLIYDVFFPALI' A
#
# COMPACT_ATOMS: atom_id res chain seq x y z
N THR A 1 16.32 -2.91 3.70
CA THR A 1 15.20 -2.00 3.34
C THR A 1 14.69 -2.41 1.99
N GLN A 2 13.39 -2.67 1.89
CA GLN A 2 12.74 -3.32 0.75
C GLN A 2 11.71 -2.35 0.15
N ASP A 3 11.43 -2.51 -1.13
CA ASP A 3 10.25 -1.91 -1.76
C ASP A 3 9.01 -2.75 -1.40
N ASP A 4 7.88 -2.09 -1.18
CA ASP A 4 6.58 -2.75 -0.98
C ASP A 4 5.72 -2.51 -2.23
N ILE A 5 5.16 -3.58 -2.80
CA ILE A 5 4.33 -3.51 -4.00
C ILE A 5 2.96 -4.10 -3.66
N LEU A 6 1.99 -3.21 -3.48
CA LEU A 6 0.65 -3.53 -3.01
C LEU A 6 -0.33 -3.58 -4.18
N TYR A 7 -1.17 -4.61 -4.18
CA TYR A 7 -2.32 -4.77 -5.07
C TYR A 7 -3.57 -5.14 -4.26
N PRO A 8 -4.48 -4.17 -4.00
CA PRO A 8 -5.72 -4.43 -3.29
C PRO A 8 -6.63 -5.36 -4.10
N LEU A 9 -6.99 -6.50 -3.49
CA LEU A 9 -7.92 -7.47 -4.08
C LEU A 9 -9.37 -7.17 -3.71
N SER A 10 -9.61 -6.60 -2.52
CA SER A 10 -10.93 -6.16 -2.05
C SER A 10 -10.83 -5.09 -0.95
N GLY A 11 -11.95 -4.42 -0.68
CA GLY A 11 -12.10 -3.45 0.42
C GLY A 11 -11.70 -2.02 0.06
N LYS A 12 -11.72 -1.14 1.07
CA LYS A 12 -11.52 0.30 0.87
C LYS A 12 -10.94 0.97 2.11
N GLY A 13 -9.96 1.86 1.89
CA GLY A 13 -9.36 2.70 2.92
C GLY A 13 -8.63 3.92 2.35
N VAL A 14 -7.83 4.58 3.19
CA VAL A 14 -6.97 5.71 2.81
C VAL A 14 -5.51 5.33 3.04
N MET A 15 -4.69 5.45 2.00
CA MET A 15 -3.25 5.28 2.08
C MET A 15 -2.57 6.65 2.11
N TRP A 16 -1.59 6.81 2.99
CA TRP A 16 -0.67 7.94 3.00
C TRP A 16 0.73 7.45 2.67
N ILE A 17 1.44 8.15 1.78
CA ILE A 17 2.86 7.91 1.44
C ILE A 17 3.62 9.22 1.58
N ASP A 18 4.77 9.17 2.27
CA ASP A 18 5.65 10.33 2.44
C ASP A 18 6.11 10.89 1.08
N GLY A 19 5.91 12.18 0.87
CA GLY A 19 6.17 12.87 -0.40
C GLY A 19 5.06 12.81 -1.46
N GLN A 20 4.06 11.92 -1.32
CA GLN A 20 2.93 11.81 -2.25
C GLN A 20 1.60 12.32 -1.64
N GLY A 21 1.42 12.17 -0.33
CA GLY A 21 0.19 12.54 0.36
C GLY A 21 -0.81 11.39 0.49
N GLU A 22 -2.09 11.73 0.67
CA GLU A 22 -3.17 10.77 0.91
C GLU A 22 -3.97 10.46 -0.37
N PHE A 23 -4.38 9.20 -0.53
CA PHE A 23 -5.27 8.77 -1.61
C PHE A 23 -6.10 7.55 -1.19
N THR A 24 -7.23 7.34 -1.88
CA THR A 24 -8.08 6.16 -1.67
C THR A 24 -7.38 4.91 -2.19
N ILE A 25 -7.36 3.86 -1.37
CA ILE A 25 -6.87 2.53 -1.75
C ILE A 25 -8.05 1.57 -1.90
N GLU A 26 -8.24 1.05 -3.11
CA GLU A 26 -9.32 0.14 -3.51
C GLU A 26 -8.88 -0.70 -4.74
N PRO A 27 -9.62 -1.77 -5.11
CA PRO A 27 -9.25 -2.61 -6.26
C PRO A 27 -9.09 -1.83 -7.57
N GLY A 28 -8.09 -2.24 -8.37
CA GLY A 28 -7.74 -1.59 -9.63
C GLY A 28 -6.51 -0.68 -9.56
N LEU A 29 -5.90 -0.53 -8.37
CA LEU A 29 -4.65 0.19 -8.16
C LEU A 29 -3.46 -0.76 -8.00
N ILE A 30 -2.33 -0.39 -8.61
CA ILE A 30 -1.01 -0.96 -8.30
C ILE A 30 -0.21 0.14 -7.61
N ILE A 31 0.25 -0.14 -6.39
CA ILE A 31 0.97 0.84 -5.57
C ILE A 31 2.37 0.31 -5.33
N ARG A 32 3.38 1.12 -5.61
CA ARG A 32 4.77 0.84 -5.25
C ARG A 32 5.22 1.86 -4.20
N VAL A 33 5.64 1.38 -3.04
CA VAL A 33 6.31 2.17 -2.02
C VAL A 33 7.82 1.91 -2.11
N PRO A 34 8.64 2.92 -2.47
CA PRO A 34 10.08 2.75 -2.53
C PRO A 34 10.70 2.42 -1.16
N LYS A 35 11.85 1.74 -1.18
CA LYS A 35 12.59 1.41 0.04
C LYS A 35 12.82 2.63 0.95
N GLY A 36 12.50 2.44 2.24
CA GLY A 36 12.69 3.46 3.25
C GLY A 36 11.66 4.60 3.22
N THR A 37 10.65 4.54 2.36
CA THR A 37 9.54 5.51 2.34
C THR A 37 8.49 5.13 3.39
N LYS A 38 8.16 6.09 4.26
CA LYS A 38 7.11 5.90 5.26
C LYS A 38 5.74 5.86 4.56
N HIS A 39 4.91 4.93 4.99
CA HIS A 39 3.55 4.79 4.51
C HIS A 39 2.64 4.25 5.62
N LYS A 40 1.33 4.46 5.50
CA LYS A 40 0.31 3.90 6.40
C LYS A 40 -1.01 3.74 5.67
N ILE A 41 -1.79 2.74 6.06
CA ILE A 41 -3.20 2.61 5.68
C ILE A 41 -4.05 2.97 6.91
N THR A 42 -5.05 3.82 6.72
CA THR A 42 -5.94 4.34 7.76
C THR A 42 -7.36 4.47 7.23
N ALA A 43 -8.31 4.83 8.10
CA ALA A 43 -9.71 5.08 7.74
C ALA A 43 -10.32 3.95 6.89
N VAL A 44 -10.08 2.70 7.29
CA VAL A 44 -10.63 1.52 6.61
C VAL A 44 -12.14 1.48 6.82
N THR A 45 -12.90 1.58 5.73
CA THR A 45 -14.38 1.56 5.75
C THR A 45 -14.93 0.20 5.34
N GLU A 46 -14.17 -0.59 4.59
CA GLU A 46 -14.51 -1.93 4.15
C GLU A 46 -13.31 -2.86 4.36
N ALA A 47 -13.54 -4.06 4.91
CA ALA A 47 -12.47 -5.01 5.19
C ALA A 47 -11.60 -5.27 3.96
N MET A 48 -10.29 -5.06 4.10
CA MET A 48 -9.35 -5.09 2.99
C MET A 48 -8.61 -6.41 2.90
N LEU A 49 -8.47 -6.93 1.68
CA LEU A 49 -7.53 -7.98 1.32
C LEU A 49 -6.52 -7.40 0.34
N ILE A 50 -5.24 -7.45 0.68
CA ILE A 50 -4.16 -6.84 -0.11
C ILE A 50 -3.14 -7.92 -0.41
N TYR A 51 -2.79 -8.07 -1.69
CA TYR A 51 -1.61 -8.85 -2.09
C TYR A 51 -0.40 -7.93 -2.05
N ASP A 52 0.58 -8.27 -1.21
CA ASP A 52 1.75 -7.45 -0.96
C ASP A 52 3.03 -8.22 -1.29
N VAL A 53 3.91 -7.61 -2.08
CA VAL A 53 5.18 -8.17 -2.50
C VAL A 53 6.31 -7.27 -2.01
N PHE A 54 7.14 -7.83 -1.15
CA PHE A 54 8.38 -7.23 -0.69
C PHE A 54 9.51 -7.56 -1.67
N PHE A 55 10.20 -6.53 -2.19
CA PHE A 55 11.34 -6.71 -3.08
C PHE A 55 12.60 -5.99 -2.57
N PRO A 56 13.73 -6.70 -2.40
CA PRO A 56 13.88 -8.16 -2.46
C PRO A 56 13.27 -8.83 -1.22
N ALA A 57 12.76 -10.06 -1.35
CA ALA A 57 11.91 -10.70 -0.34
C ALA A 57 12.57 -11.02 1.02
N LEU A 58 13.92 -10.98 1.12
CA LEU A 58 14.66 -11.54 2.27
C LEU A 58 15.88 -10.70 2.71
N ILE A 59 15.92 -9.40 2.38
CA ILE A 59 17.01 -8.50 2.79
C ILE A 59 16.61 -7.55 3.91
#